data_AF-A0A562R115-F1
#
_entry.id   AF-A0A562R115-F1
#
_cell.length_a   1.000
_cell.length_b   1.000
_cell.length_c   1.000
_cell.angle_alpha   90.00
_cell.angle_beta   90.00
_cell.angle_gamma   90.00
#
_symmetry.space_group_name_H-M   'P 1'
#
loop_
_entity.id
_entity.type
_entity.pdbx_description
1 polymer ?
#
loop_
_entity_poly.entity_id
_entity_poly.type
_entity_poly.pdbx_seq_one_letter_code
_entity_poly.pdbx_strand_id
1 'polypeptide(L)'
;MEIKIYNDIVFKWIFGRQSNTAPLITLINAITAPAKKFSDVTILNPFDESEPFKNEKQGILDIRAKDDLSGEWVNLEVQVEPGFHYPPRSKFYLAGMYPGSA
;
A
#
# COMPACT_ATOMS: atom_id res chain seq x y z
N MET A 1 11.47 23.94 -0.99
CA MET A 1 10.31 23.06 -0.73
C MET A 1 10.86 21.66 -0.54
N GLU A 2 10.61 21.04 0.62
CA GLU A 2 11.09 19.69 0.93
C GLU A 2 9.99 18.67 0.61
N ILE A 3 10.29 17.65 -0.19
CA ILE A 3 9.35 16.57 -0.53
C ILE A 3 9.64 15.39 0.38
N LYS A 4 8.63 14.99 1.17
CA LYS A 4 8.73 13.91 2.14
C LYS A 4 8.13 12.63 1.57
N ILE A 5 8.88 11.52 1.63
CA ILE A 5 8.44 10.23 1.09
C ILE A 5 7.18 9.69 1.78
N TYR A 6 6.97 10.07 3.04
CA TYR A 6 5.80 9.69 3.84
C TYR A 6 4.58 10.59 3.63
N ASN A 7 4.63 11.52 2.68
CA ASN A 7 3.42 12.17 2.20
C ASN A 7 2.60 11.17 1.36
N ASP A 8 1.29 11.11 1.60
CA ASP A 8 0.42 10.11 0.98
C ASP A 8 0.50 10.07 -0.55
N ILE A 9 0.53 11.23 -1.23
CA ILE A 9 0.63 11.29 -2.70
C ILE A 9 1.98 10.79 -3.16
N VAL A 10 3.05 11.26 -2.53
CA VAL A 10 4.43 10.88 -2.89
C VAL A 10 4.61 9.37 -2.70
N PHE A 11 4.12 8.84 -1.59
CA PHE A 11 4.15 7.42 -1.28
C PHE A 11 3.38 6.61 -2.32
N LYS A 12 2.13 6.99 -2.62
CA LYS A 12 1.29 6.31 -3.62
C LYS A 12 1.84 6.42 -5.04
N TRP A 13 2.48 7.53 -5.39
CA TRP A 13 3.13 7.68 -6.69
C TRP A 13 4.36 6.76 -6.82
N ILE A 14 5.18 6.65 -5.77
CA ILE A 14 6.38 5.80 -5.80
C ILE A 14 6.00 4.32 -5.83
N PHE A 15 5.04 3.90 -5.00
CA PHE A 15 4.77 2.48 -4.74
C PHE A 15 3.47 1.96 -5.36
N GLY A 16 2.58 2.83 -5.86
CA GLY A 16 1.22 2.48 -6.31
C GLY A 16 1.02 2.37 -7.81
N ARG A 17 2.06 2.51 -8.63
CA ARG A 17 1.93 2.45 -10.09
C ARG A 17 2.08 1.03 -10.60
N GLN A 18 1.01 0.47 -11.18
CA GLN A 18 1.05 -0.86 -11.79
C GLN A 18 2.07 -0.94 -12.94
N SER A 19 2.28 0.17 -13.66
CA SER A 19 3.30 0.28 -14.72
C SER A 19 4.73 0.23 -14.18
N ASN A 20 4.94 0.36 -12.86
CA ASN A 20 6.26 0.38 -12.23
C ASN A 20 6.21 -0.18 -10.80
N THR A 21 6.11 -1.51 -10.68
CA THR A 21 5.99 -2.23 -9.39
C THR A 21 7.33 -2.47 -8.69
N ALA A 22 8.47 -2.24 -9.35
CA ALA A 22 9.80 -2.53 -8.81
C ALA A 22 10.09 -1.85 -7.45
N PRO A 23 9.73 -0.58 -7.19
CA PRO A 23 9.92 0.04 -5.87
C PRO A 23 9.12 -0.66 -4.76
N LEU A 24 7.87 -1.05 -5.05
CA LEU A 24 6.99 -1.72 -4.10
C LEU A 24 7.54 -3.10 -3.74
N ILE A 25 7.89 -3.90 -4.74
CA ILE A 25 8.49 -5.22 -4.57
C ILE A 25 9.77 -5.13 -3.74
N THR A 26 10.65 -4.18 -4.09
CA THR A 26 11.92 -3.96 -3.37
C THR A 26 11.68 -3.67 -1.89
N LEU A 27 10.74 -2.76 -1.59
CA LEU A 27 10.41 -2.40 -0.21
C LEU A 27 9.84 -3.59 0.57
N ILE A 28 8.84 -4.29 0.03
CA ILE A 28 8.21 -5.42 0.72
C ILE A 28 9.22 -6.53 0.99
N ASN A 29 10.06 -6.88 0.01
CA ASN A 29 11.11 -7.89 0.19
C ASN A 29 12.14 -7.47 1.27
N ALA A 30 12.42 -6.17 1.40
CA ALA A 30 13.39 -5.65 2.38
C ALA A 30 12.84 -5.62 3.82
N ILE A 31 11.53 -5.40 4.01
CA ILE A 31 10.93 -5.24 5.33
C ILE A 31 10.26 -6.51 5.86
N THR A 32 10.08 -7.54 5.03
CA THR A 32 9.47 -8.82 5.45
C THR A 32 10.51 -9.81 5.96
N ALA A 33 10.17 -10.55 7.03
CA ALA A 33 11.00 -11.58 7.64
C ALA A 33 10.19 -12.89 7.85
N PRO A 34 10.68 -14.06 7.40
CA PRO A 34 11.87 -14.24 6.57
C PRO A 34 11.74 -13.50 5.24
N ALA A 35 12.87 -13.14 4.63
CA ALA A 35 12.88 -12.38 3.39
C ALA A 35 12.03 -13.10 2.33
N LYS A 36 10.92 -12.49 1.94
CA LYS A 36 10.08 -13.00 0.87
C LYS A 36 10.74 -12.70 -0.47
N LYS A 37 10.31 -13.42 -1.51
CA LYS A 37 10.77 -13.23 -2.89
C LYS A 37 9.57 -12.90 -3.76
N PHE A 38 8.88 -11.81 -3.43
CA PHE A 38 7.91 -11.22 -4.36
C PHE A 38 8.66 -10.90 -5.66
N SER A 39 8.18 -11.43 -6.78
CA SER A 39 8.77 -11.22 -8.11
C SER A 39 7.84 -10.44 -9.03
N ASP A 40 6.53 -10.62 -8.87
CA ASP A 40 5.51 -9.87 -9.57
C ASP A 40 4.29 -9.66 -8.66
N VAL A 41 3.70 -8.48 -8.73
CA VAL A 41 2.56 -8.10 -7.89
C VAL A 41 1.53 -7.34 -8.71
N THR A 42 0.27 -7.70 -8.53
CA THR A 42 -0.87 -6.92 -9.01
C THR A 42 -1.30 -5.93 -7.93
N ILE A 43 -1.21 -4.63 -8.21
CA ILE A 43 -1.75 -3.54 -7.39
C ILE A 43 -3.24 -3.41 -7.66
N LEU A 44 -4.03 -3.57 -6.62
CA LEU A 44 -5.50 -3.65 -6.69
C LEU A 44 -6.18 -2.29 -6.51
N ASN A 45 -5.44 -1.28 -6.07
CA ASN A 45 -5.84 0.11 -5.98
C ASN A 45 -4.77 1.01 -6.63
N PRO A 46 -4.51 0.86 -7.94
CA PRO A 46 -3.42 1.57 -8.60
C PRO A 46 -3.57 3.09 -8.47
N PHE A 47 -2.44 3.78 -8.34
CA PHE A 47 -2.40 5.23 -8.28
C PHE A 47 -2.85 5.83 -9.62
N ASP A 48 -3.86 6.69 -9.56
CA ASP A 48 -4.36 7.41 -10.73
C ASP A 48 -3.52 8.67 -10.95
N GLU A 49 -2.62 8.62 -11.94
CA GLU A 49 -1.77 9.75 -12.30
C GLU A 49 -2.55 10.93 -12.91
N SER A 50 -3.75 10.69 -13.46
CA SER A 50 -4.59 11.73 -14.04
C SER A 50 -5.41 12.48 -12.99
N GLU A 51 -5.74 11.80 -11.88
CA GLU A 51 -6.54 12.36 -10.77
C GLU A 51 -5.90 12.09 -9.39
N PRO A 52 -4.65 12.57 -9.14
CA PRO A 52 -3.85 12.17 -7.98
C PRO A 52 -4.45 12.55 -6.61
N PHE A 53 -5.39 13.49 -6.58
CA PHE A 53 -6.02 14.00 -5.36
C PHE A 53 -7.43 13.43 -5.09
N LYS A 54 -7.99 12.62 -6.01
CA LYS A 54 -9.39 12.22 -5.98
C LYS A 54 -9.82 11.47 -4.71
N ASN A 55 -8.90 10.74 -4.10
CA ASN A 55 -9.18 9.81 -3.01
C ASN A 55 -8.51 10.18 -1.68
N GLU A 56 -7.92 11.38 -1.53
CA GLU A 56 -7.17 11.77 -0.33
C GLU A 56 -7.98 11.75 0.97
N LYS A 57 -9.32 11.87 0.89
CA LYS A 57 -10.18 12.02 2.07
C LYS A 57 -10.91 10.74 2.49
N GLN A 58 -10.72 9.62 1.81
CA GLN A 58 -11.63 8.47 1.94
C GLN A 58 -11.13 7.33 2.86
N GLY A 59 -9.99 7.47 3.54
CA GLY A 59 -9.50 6.40 4.44
C GLY A 59 -9.24 5.07 3.73
N ILE A 60 -9.02 5.12 2.42
CA ILE A 60 -8.66 3.98 1.58
C ILE A 60 -7.22 3.58 1.91
N LEU A 61 -6.96 2.27 1.95
CA LEU A 61 -5.62 1.70 2.12
C LEU A 61 -4.61 2.42 1.21
N ASP A 62 -3.39 2.64 1.70
CA ASP A 62 -2.39 3.30 0.87
C ASP A 62 -2.04 2.45 -0.35
N ILE A 63 -1.66 1.18 -0.15
CA ILE A 63 -1.36 0.23 -1.22
C ILE A 63 -1.88 -1.16 -0.86
N ARG A 64 -2.72 -1.71 -1.73
CA ARG A 64 -3.15 -3.10 -1.74
C ARG A 64 -2.56 -3.80 -2.94
N ALA A 65 -1.82 -4.87 -2.69
CA ALA A 65 -1.26 -5.69 -3.75
C ALA A 65 -1.50 -7.17 -3.49
N LYS A 66 -1.38 -7.97 -4.55
CA LYS A 66 -1.41 -9.42 -4.48
C LYS A 66 -0.20 -9.96 -5.22
N ASP A 67 0.52 -10.88 -4.60
CA ASP A 67 1.59 -11.61 -5.27
C ASP A 67 0.99 -12.58 -6.29
N ASP A 68 1.48 -12.52 -7.53
CA ASP A 68 0.89 -13.28 -8.62
C ASP A 68 1.24 -14.78 -8.52
N LEU A 69 2.36 -15.12 -7.89
CA LEU A 69 2.84 -16.49 -7.75
C LEU A 69 2.19 -17.23 -6.57
N SER A 70 2.25 -16.65 -5.36
CA SER A 70 1.74 -17.26 -4.14
C SER A 70 0.28 -16.94 -3.85
N GLY A 71 -0.26 -15.88 -4.48
CA GLY A 71 -1.59 -15.37 -4.21
C GLY A 71 -1.71 -14.63 -2.87
N GLU A 72 -0.61 -14.43 -2.15
CA GLU A 72 -0.57 -13.69 -0.89
C GLU A 72 -0.98 -12.23 -1.09
N TRP A 73 -1.75 -11.72 -0.14
CA TRP A 73 -2.14 -10.32 -0.14
C TRP A 73 -1.19 -9.49 0.70
N VAL A 74 -0.87 -8.29 0.20
CA VAL A 74 -0.07 -7.29 0.89
C VAL A 74 -0.92 -6.05 1.09
N ASN A 75 -0.95 -5.59 2.34
CA ASN A 75 -1.41 -4.26 2.69
C ASN A 75 -0.22 -3.45 3.20
N LEU A 76 0.06 -2.33 2.55
CA LEU A 76 1.17 -1.43 2.90
C LEU A 76 0.61 -0.05 3.21
N GLU A 77 0.86 0.42 4.43
CA GLU A 77 0.39 1.71 4.95
C GLU A 77 1.58 2.58 5.36
N VAL A 78 1.53 3.88 5.06
CA VAL A 78 2.50 4.86 5.55
C VAL A 78 1.90 5.65 6.70
N GLN A 79 2.68 5.88 7.76
CA GLN A 79 2.22 6.62 8.94
C GLN A 79 3.27 7.64 9.34
N VAL A 80 2.85 8.90 9.52
CA VAL A 80 3.71 10.00 9.98
C VAL A 80 3.78 10.05 11.50
N GLU A 81 2.65 9.77 12.17
CA GLU A 81 2.58 9.74 13.63
C GLU A 81 2.37 8.31 14.15
N PRO A 82 3.26 7.81 15.02
CA PRO A 82 3.13 6.47 15.60
C PRO A 82 2.07 6.36 16.73
N GLY A 83 1.45 7.47 17.15
CA GLY A 83 0.68 7.56 18.40
C GLY A 83 -0.84 7.37 18.25
N PHE A 84 -1.39 6.51 19.12
CA PHE A 84 -2.81 6.42 19.53
C PHE A 84 -3.85 5.83 18.55
N HIS A 85 -3.76 6.07 17.24
CA HIS A 85 -4.83 5.69 16.28
C HIS A 85 -4.54 4.44 15.43
N TYR A 86 -3.40 3.78 15.62
CA TYR A 86 -3.04 2.59 14.83
C TYR A 86 -3.91 1.37 15.13
N PRO A 87 -4.16 0.96 16.40
CA PRO A 87 -4.91 -0.27 16.69
C PRO A 87 -6.34 -0.31 16.15
N PRO A 88 -7.14 0.80 16.18
CA PRO A 88 -8.46 0.81 15.55
C PRO A 88 -8.39 0.72 14.02
N ARG A 89 -7.47 1.45 13.39
CA ARG A 89 -7.34 1.51 11.92
C ARG A 89 -6.88 0.18 11.33
N SER A 90 -5.96 -0.52 11.98
CA SER A 90 -5.52 -1.86 11.51
C SER A 90 -6.68 -2.85 11.37
N LYS A 91 -7.72 -2.77 12.23
CA LYS A 91 -8.92 -3.62 12.11
C LYS A 91 -9.77 -3.26 10.90
N PHE A 92 -9.98 -1.96 10.64
CA PHE A 92 -10.67 -1.49 9.43
C PHE A 92 -9.92 -1.90 8.16
N TYR A 93 -8.59 -1.78 8.17
CA TYR A 93 -7.75 -2.17 7.04
C TYR A 93 -7.81 -3.67 6.75
N LEU A 94 -7.77 -4.51 7.79
CA LEU A 94 -7.94 -5.96 7.64
C LEU A 94 -9.31 -6.31 7.04
N ALA A 95 -10.39 -5.68 7.49
CA ALA A 95 -11.72 -5.88 6.92
C ALA A 95 -11.77 -5.45 5.43
N GLY A 96 -11.10 -4.35 5.10
CA GLY A 96 -10.97 -3.87 3.73
C GLY A 96 -10.33 -4.88 2.78
N MET A 97 -9.40 -5.72 3.25
CA MET A 97 -8.74 -6.75 2.45
C MET A 97 -9.69 -7.85 1.96
N TYR A 98 -10.83 -8.06 2.64
CA TYR A 98 -11.80 -9.11 2.32
C TYR A 98 -13.23 -8.55 2.16
N PRO A 99 -13.53 -7.84 1.05
CA PRO A 99 -14.88 -7.38 0.77
C PRO A 99 -15.77 -8.58 0.42
N GLY A 100 -16.34 -9.24 1.45
CA GLY A 100 -17.23 -10.40 1.29
C GLY A 100 -17.27 -11.41 2.45
N SER A 101 -16.79 -11.08 3.64
CA SER A 101 -16.81 -12.00 4.81
C SER A 101 -17.50 -11.41 6.06
N ALA A 102 -18.57 -10.66 5.82
CA ALA A 102 -19.56 -10.26 6.83
C ALA A 102 -20.95 -10.70 6.39
#